data_AF-A0A951HM49-F1
#
_entry.id   AF-A0A951HM49-F1
#
_cell.length_a   1.000
_cell.length_b   1.000
_cell.length_c   1.000
_cell.angle_alpha   90.00
_cell.angle_beta   90.00
_cell.angle_gamma   90.00
#
_symmetry.space_group_name_H-M   'P 1'
#
loop_
_entity.id
_entity.type
_entity.pdbx_description
1 polymer ?
#
loop_
_entity_poly.entity_id
_entity_poly.type
_entity_poly.pdbx_seq_one_letter_code
_entity_poly.pdbx_strand_id
1 'polypeptide(L)' 'MTATVHPIGAARAPSLEPMFQLVAADLNQVNAVILDRMQSEVALIPELAGHLIAGGGKRM' A
#
# COMPACT_ATOMS: atom_id res chain seq x y z
N MET A 1 -47.25 8.72 -8.48
CA MET A 1 -46.19 8.28 -7.54
C MET A 1 -44.89 8.91 -7.99
N THR A 2 -44.30 9.79 -7.19
CA THR A 2 -43.02 10.43 -7.46
C THR A 2 -42.06 10.14 -6.31
N ALA A 3 -40.81 9.82 -6.65
CA ALA A 3 -39.74 9.57 -5.69
C ALA A 3 -38.62 10.59 -5.92
N THR A 4 -38.07 11.13 -4.83
CA THR A 4 -36.97 12.10 -4.86
C THR A 4 -35.67 11.36 -4.60
N VAL A 5 -34.74 11.40 -5.55
CA VAL A 5 -33.40 10.82 -5.38
C VAL A 5 -32.52 11.84 -4.67
N HIS A 6 -32.10 11.51 -3.45
CA HIS A 6 -31.09 12.28 -2.72
C HIS A 6 -29.74 11.58 -2.88
N PRO A 7 -28.77 12.17 -3.62
CA PRO A 7 -27.45 11.59 -3.75
C PRO A 7 -26.74 11.65 -2.39
N ILE A 8 -26.33 10.48 -1.88
CA ILE A 8 -25.53 10.36 -0.66
C ILE A 8 -24.07 10.29 -1.10
N GLY A 9 -23.34 11.40 -1.02
CA GLY A 9 -21.91 11.47 -1.32
C GLY A 9 -21.45 12.84 -1.81
N ALA A 10 -20.21 13.21 -1.47
CA ALA A 10 -19.54 14.37 -2.08
C ALA A 10 -19.10 14.01 -3.51
N ALA A 11 -19.03 14.99 -4.42
CA ALA A 11 -18.57 14.85 -5.80
C ALA A 11 -17.05 14.56 -5.94
N ARG A 12 -16.47 13.83 -4.98
CA ARG A 12 -15.06 13.48 -4.93
C ARG A 12 -14.86 12.09 -5.53
N ALA A 13 -13.85 11.97 -6.39
CA ALA A 13 -13.42 10.69 -6.90
C ALA A 13 -13.03 9.71 -5.75
N PRO A 14 -13.38 8.42 -5.86
CA PRO A 14 -12.92 7.41 -4.92
C PRO A 14 -11.39 7.43 -4.80
N SER A 15 -10.87 7.33 -3.57
CA SER A 15 -9.43 7.31 -3.32
C SER A 15 -9.09 6.50 -2.07
N LEU A 16 -8.00 5.74 -2.16
CA LEU A 16 -7.39 5.00 -1.05
C LEU A 16 -6.46 5.89 -0.20
N GLU A 17 -6.17 7.12 -0.65
CA GLU A 17 -5.26 8.05 0.01
C GLU A 17 -5.54 8.22 1.52
N PRO A 18 -6.78 8.38 1.99
CA PRO A 18 -7.03 8.52 3.44
C PRO A 18 -6.69 7.26 4.23
N MET A 19 -6.88 6.08 3.63
CA MET A 19 -6.52 4.81 4.27
C MET A 19 -5.01 4.68 4.37
N PHE A 20 -4.28 5.00 3.29
CA PHE A 20 -2.82 4.99 3.30
C PHE A 20 -2.24 6.01 4.29
N GLN A 21 -2.82 7.21 4.38
CA GLN A 21 -2.41 8.22 5.36
C GLN A 21 -2.59 7.72 6.80
N LEU A 22 -3.68 7.01 7.09
CA LEU A 22 -3.93 6.46 8.41
C LEU A 22 -2.86 5.43 8.84
N VAL A 23 -2.38 4.60 7.90
CA VAL A 23 -1.44 3.50 8.20
C VAL A 23 0.00 3.81 7.79
N ALA A 24 0.31 5.03 7.35
CA ALA A 24 1.61 5.37 6.76
C ALA A 24 2.79 5.06 7.69
N ALA A 25 2.66 5.38 8.98
CA ALA A 25 3.69 5.10 9.98
C ALA A 25 3.92 3.60 10.15
N ASP A 26 2.86 2.80 10.22
CA ASP A 26 2.95 1.35 10.37
C ASP A 26 3.52 0.69 9.11
N LEU A 27 3.13 1.15 7.92
CA LEU A 27 3.70 0.65 6.66
C LEU A 27 5.21 0.94 6.56
N ASN A 28 5.71 2.02 7.16
CA ASN A 28 7.15 2.26 7.26
C ASN A 28 7.83 1.23 8.18
N GLN A 29 7.19 0.83 9.27
CA GLN A 29 7.71 -0.23 10.15
C GLN A 29 7.71 -1.59 9.44
N VAL A 30 6.65 -1.89 8.68
CA VAL A 30 6.58 -3.11 7.86
C VAL A 30 7.70 -3.13 6.82
N ASN A 31 7.99 -2.00 6.16
CA ASN A 31 9.12 -1.90 5.24
C ASN A 31 10.46 -2.20 5.94
N ALA A 32 10.68 -1.70 7.16
CA ALA A 32 11.88 -2.02 7.93
C ALA A 32 12.00 -3.54 8.21
N VAL A 33 10.89 -4.19 8.59
CA VAL A 33 10.87 -5.65 8.82
C VAL A 33 11.14 -6.43 7.54
N ILE A 34 10.61 -6.01 6.38
CA ILE A 34 10.88 -6.66 5.10
C ILE A 34 12.39 -6.64 4.79
N LEU A 35 13.05 -5.50 4.98
CA LEU A 35 14.49 -5.35 4.77
C LEU A 35 15.32 -6.15 5.79
N ASP A 36 14.87 -6.26 7.02
CA ASP A 36 15.53 -7.08 8.05
C ASP A 36 15.41 -8.59 7.75
N ARG A 37 14.29 -9.02 7.14
CA ARG A 37 14.02 -10.44 6.88
C ARG A 37 14.53 -10.94 5.53
N MET A 38 14.96 -10.06 4.62
CA MET A 38 15.49 -10.49 3.31
C MET A 38 16.92 -11.02 3.33
N GLN A 39 17.56 -11.10 4.51
CA GLN A 39 18.92 -11.59 4.64
C GLN A 39 18.99 -13.08 4.23
N SER A 40 19.99 -13.41 3.41
CA SER A 40 20.21 -14.78 2.94
C SER A 40 21.69 -15.00 2.63
N GLU A 41 22.18 -16.20 2.93
CA GLU A 41 23.51 -16.68 2.54
C GLU A 41 23.66 -16.81 1.01
N VAL A 42 22.54 -16.93 0.28
CA VAL A 42 22.52 -16.96 -1.19
C VAL A 42 22.35 -15.55 -1.71
N ALA A 43 23.44 -14.95 -2.19
CA ALA A 43 23.50 -13.54 -2.62
C ALA A 43 22.44 -13.12 -3.67
N LEU A 44 21.99 -14.04 -4.54
CA LEU A 44 21.00 -13.74 -5.58
C LEU A 44 19.60 -13.41 -5.01
N ILE A 45 19.26 -13.96 -3.84
CA ILE A 45 17.95 -13.77 -3.21
C ILE A 45 17.70 -12.32 -2.80
N PRO A 46 18.56 -11.66 -1.99
CA PRO A 46 18.37 -10.26 -1.64
C PRO A 46 18.45 -9.33 -2.86
N GLU A 47 19.27 -9.66 -3.86
CA GLU A 47 19.39 -8.86 -5.10
C GLU A 47 18.07 -8.84 -5.89
N LEU A 48 17.46 -10.02 -6.10
CA LEU A 48 16.19 -10.13 -6.81
C LEU A 48 15.04 -9.54 -5.99
N ALA A 49 15.00 -9.83 -4.68
CA ALA A 49 13.98 -9.28 -3.78
C ALA A 49 14.02 -7.75 -3.75
N GLY A 50 15.21 -7.14 -3.70
CA GLY A 50 15.39 -5.70 -3.78
C GLY A 50 14.79 -5.10 -5.05
N HIS A 51 15.06 -5.72 -6.21
CA HIS A 51 14.48 -5.29 -7.49
C HIS A 51 12.95 -5.38 -7.51
N LEU A 52 12.38 -6.48 -7.00
CA LEU A 52 10.92 -6.67 -6.96
C LEU A 52 10.22 -5.68 -6.01
N ILE A 53 10.83 -5.40 -4.85
CA ILE A 53 10.29 -4.44 -3.88
C ILE A 53 10.34 -3.02 -4.45
N ALA A 54 11.47 -2.64 -5.06
CA ALA A 54 11.68 -1.33 -5.70
C ALA A 54 10.82 -1.14 -6.96
N GLY A 55 10.51 -2.23 -7.67
CA GLY A 55 9.56 -2.25 -8.79
C GLY A 55 8.13 -1.85 -8.41
N GLY A 56 7.85 -1.72 -7.11
CA GLY A 56 6.60 -1.17 -6.60
C GLY A 56 5.46 -2.17 -6.53
N GLY A 57 4.32 -1.70 -6.01
CA GLY A 57 3.12 -2.48 -5.78
C GLY A 57 2.14 -1.66 -4.95
N LYS A 58 0.86 -2.07 -4.90
CA LYS A 58 -0.17 -1.30 -4.18
C LYS A 58 -0.07 -1.38 -2.65
N ARG A 59 0.68 -2.36 -2.12
CA ARG A 59 0.83 -2.62 -0.67
C ARG A 59 -0.52 -2.68 0.08
N MET A 60 -1.57 -3.11 -0.63
CA MET A 60 -2.87 -3.52 -0.10
C MET A 60 -2.81 -5.02 0.19
#